data_AF-A0A7K1XT46-F1
#
_entry.id   AF-A0A7K1XT46-F1
#
_cell.length_a   1.000
_cell.length_b   1.000
_cell.length_c   1.000
_cell.angle_alpha   90.00
_cell.angle_beta   90.00
_cell.angle_gamma   90.00
#
_symmetry.space_group_name_H-M   'P 1'
#
loop_
_entity.id
_entity.type
_entity.pdbx_description
1 polymer ?
#
loop_
_entity_poly.entity_id
_entity_poly.type
_entity_poly.pdbx_seq_one_letter_code
_entity_poly.pdbx_strand_id
1 'polypeptide(L)'
;MAKISQNVIPSRQHLGGSHPFAFTETGVAMLSSVLKSQRAREMNIAIMRAFVALRKLLVEQTDLRLEIENIKKKLDNHDKNIELVFQYLDELLEKKENPKPEKPPVGYKLKGKS
;
A
#
# COMPACT_ATOMS: atom_id res chain seq x y z
N MET A 1 26.01 37.48 -4.50
CA MET A 1 26.48 36.96 -3.18
C MET A 1 25.34 37.02 -2.19
N ALA A 2 24.66 35.90 -1.91
CA ALA A 2 23.69 35.85 -0.82
C ALA A 2 24.43 35.51 0.49
N LYS A 3 24.54 36.49 1.40
CA LYS A 3 25.13 36.27 2.73
C LYS A 3 24.16 35.46 3.58
N ILE A 4 24.53 34.23 3.91
CA ILE A 4 23.86 33.45 4.94
C ILE A 4 24.31 34.00 6.30
N SER A 5 23.36 34.40 7.15
CA SER A 5 23.43 34.44 8.64
C SER A 5 22.74 35.70 9.21
N GLN A 6 21.62 35.46 9.92
CA GLN A 6 21.24 36.19 11.14
C GLN A 6 20.15 35.46 11.96
N ASN A 7 19.69 34.27 11.53
CA ASN A 7 18.28 33.89 11.74
C ASN A 7 17.98 32.37 11.86
N VAL A 8 18.91 31.52 12.34
CA VAL A 8 18.67 30.05 12.36
C VAL A 8 17.62 29.61 13.40
N ILE A 9 17.18 30.51 14.28
CA ILE A 9 15.76 30.91 14.25
C ILE A 9 15.56 32.34 14.78
N PRO A 10 14.59 33.10 14.22
CA PRO A 10 14.41 34.52 14.55
C PRO A 10 14.03 34.74 16.01
N SER A 11 13.92 36.01 16.41
CA SER A 11 13.18 36.37 17.61
C SER A 11 11.66 36.28 17.35
N ARG A 12 10.86 35.75 18.29
CA ARG A 12 9.37 35.78 18.22
C ARG A 12 8.81 37.14 18.66
N GLN A 13 9.12 37.58 19.88
CA GLN A 13 10.37 38.27 20.20
C GLN A 13 11.55 37.49 20.84
N HIS A 14 11.54 36.14 20.98
CA HIS A 14 12.82 35.39 21.17
C HIS A 14 13.13 34.11 20.33
N LEU A 15 12.17 33.31 19.82
CA LEU A 15 12.43 32.13 18.94
C LEU A 15 11.43 31.95 17.75
N GLY A 16 11.08 33.05 17.08
CA GLY A 16 10.91 33.11 15.62
C GLY A 16 9.77 32.39 14.92
N GLY A 17 8.81 31.78 15.62
CA GLY A 17 7.57 31.22 15.03
C GLY A 17 7.75 29.96 14.16
N SER A 18 8.98 29.68 13.71
CA SER A 18 9.41 28.43 13.09
C SER A 18 10.03 27.52 14.16
N HIS A 19 9.62 26.25 14.21
CA HIS A 19 10.24 25.29 15.11
C HIS A 19 11.67 24.97 14.65
N PRO A 20 12.66 24.96 15.55
CA PRO A 20 14.01 24.54 15.19
C PRO A 20 14.03 23.13 14.64
N PHE A 21 14.47 23.00 13.39
CA PHE A 21 14.82 21.71 12.79
C PHE A 21 15.92 20.99 13.59
N ALA A 22 16.56 21.63 14.58
CA ALA A 22 17.47 21.08 15.58
C ALA A 22 17.03 19.74 16.21
N PHE A 23 15.73 19.41 16.22
CA PHE A 23 15.19 18.14 16.72
C PHE A 23 14.85 17.11 15.62
N THR A 24 15.12 17.39 14.34
CA THR A 24 15.08 16.38 13.27
C THR A 24 16.42 15.66 13.16
N GLU A 25 16.44 14.51 12.47
CA GLU A 25 17.66 13.77 12.13
C GLU A 25 18.78 14.68 11.58
N THR A 26 18.43 15.55 10.63
CA THR A 26 19.34 16.54 10.04
C THR A 26 19.77 17.65 11.01
N GLY A 27 18.89 18.18 11.86
CA GLY A 27 19.28 19.21 12.82
C GLY A 27 20.07 18.69 14.02
N VAL A 28 19.84 17.44 14.43
CA VAL A 28 20.65 16.74 15.43
C VAL A 28 22.07 16.51 14.90
N ALA A 29 22.23 16.21 13.61
CA ALA A 29 23.53 16.18 12.93
C ALA A 29 24.19 17.57 12.81
N MET A 30 23.41 18.64 12.59
CA MET A 30 23.94 20.01 12.66
C MET A 30 24.42 20.38 14.06
N LEU A 31 23.69 19.99 15.11
CA LEU A 31 24.08 20.25 16.51
C LEU A 31 25.36 19.51 16.92
N SER A 32 25.60 18.28 16.47
CA SER A 32 26.85 17.56 16.79
C SER A 32 28.09 18.14 16.10
N SER A 33 27.93 18.88 15.01
CA SER A 33 29.04 19.64 14.41
C SER A 33 29.52 20.79 15.33
N VAL A 34 28.64 21.31 16.18
CA VAL A 34 28.92 22.39 17.14
C VAL A 34 29.38 21.82 18.49
N LEU A 35 28.75 20.74 18.97
CA LEU A 35 28.99 20.17 20.29
C LEU A 35 30.10 19.11 20.29
N LYS A 36 31.33 19.52 20.65
CA LYS A 36 32.52 18.65 20.64
C LYS A 36 32.76 17.80 21.91
N SER A 37 31.87 17.82 22.89
CA SER A 37 32.06 17.08 24.15
C SER A 37 31.77 15.57 24.00
N GLN A 38 32.44 14.73 24.79
CA GLN A 38 32.26 13.27 24.75
C GLN A 38 30.78 12.87 24.94
N ARG A 39 30.13 13.42 25.97
CA ARG A 39 28.72 13.20 26.27
C ARG A 39 27.79 13.65 25.13
N ALA A 40 28.11 14.73 24.42
CA ALA A 40 27.30 15.18 23.28
C ALA A 40 27.38 14.23 22.09
N ARG A 41 28.55 13.61 21.83
CA ARG A 41 28.71 12.59 20.79
C ARG A 41 27.89 11.34 21.09
N GLU A 42 27.92 10.86 22.33
CA GLU A 42 27.14 9.70 22.78
C GLU A 42 25.63 9.95 22.66
N MET A 43 25.15 11.12 23.11
CA MET A 43 23.73 11.48 22.99
C MET A 43 23.29 11.63 21.52
N ASN A 44 24.12 12.23 20.65
CA ASN A 44 23.82 12.30 19.21
C ASN A 44 23.64 10.90 18.60
N ILE A 45 24.55 9.96 18.89
CA ILE A 45 24.45 8.57 18.40
C ILE A 45 23.17 7.89 18.91
N ALA A 46 22.81 8.08 20.19
CA ALA A 46 21.59 7.53 20.77
C ALA A 46 20.33 8.09 20.10
N ILE A 47 20.27 9.40 19.87
CA ILE A 47 19.14 10.06 19.19
C ILE A 47 19.00 9.59 17.74
N MET A 48 20.10 9.51 16.99
CA MET A 48 20.10 9.02 15.61
C MET A 48 19.61 7.56 15.53
N ARG A 49 20.06 6.69 16.45
CA ARG A 49 19.56 5.30 16.54
C ARG A 49 18.05 5.24 16.79
N ALA A 50 17.51 6.09 17.66
CA ALA A 50 16.09 6.16 17.94
C ALA A 50 15.28 6.60 16.70
N PHE A 51 15.74 7.61 15.96
CA PHE A 51 15.09 8.04 14.71
C PHE A 51 15.11 6.95 13.63
N VAL A 52 16.23 6.26 13.44
CA VAL A 52 16.33 5.14 12.49
C VAL A 52 15.40 3.99 12.89
N ALA A 53 15.34 3.62 14.17
CA ALA A 53 14.46 2.57 14.66
C ALA A 53 12.97 2.94 14.47
N LEU A 54 12.58 4.17 14.80
CA LEU A 54 11.22 4.67 14.59
C LEU A 54 10.83 4.65 13.10
N ARG A 55 11.73 5.08 12.21
CA ARG A 55 11.50 5.06 10.76
C ARG A 55 11.34 3.63 10.23
N LYS A 56 12.14 2.67 10.69
CA LYS A 56 11.99 1.25 10.33
C LYS A 56 10.62 0.72 10.72
N LEU A 57 10.20 0.92 11.97
CA LEU A 57 8.91 0.47 12.48
C LEU A 57 7.74 1.03 11.65
N LEU A 58 7.80 2.32 11.29
CA LEU A 58 6.79 2.96 10.43
C LEU A 58 6.72 2.36 9.01
N VAL A 59 7.87 2.01 8.41
CA VAL A 59 7.94 1.39 7.07
C VAL A 59 7.53 -0.09 7.10
N GLU A 60 7.99 -0.84 8.10
CA GLU A 60 7.59 -2.24 8.31
C GLU A 60 6.07 -2.37 8.47
N GLN A 61 5.42 -1.42 9.15
CA GLN A 61 3.96 -1.38 9.26
C GLN A 61 3.26 -1.08 7.92
N THR A 62 3.83 -0.27 7.02
CA THR A 62 3.22 -0.01 5.70
C THR A 62 3.33 -1.20 4.78
N ASP A 63 4.50 -1.85 4.74
CA ASP A 63 4.78 -2.95 3.82
C ASP A 63 3.92 -4.18 4.16
N LEU A 64 3.83 -4.54 5.44
CA LEU A 64 2.94 -5.61 5.92
C LEU A 64 1.46 -5.32 5.63
N ARG A 65 1.01 -4.05 5.73
CA ARG A 65 -0.37 -3.67 5.39
C ARG A 65 -0.67 -3.84 3.90
N LEU A 66 0.26 -3.44 3.03
CA LEU A 66 0.14 -3.60 1.58
C LEU A 66 0.12 -5.08 1.17
N GLU A 67 0.96 -5.91 1.80
CA GLU A 67 0.97 -7.36 1.55
C GLU A 67 -0.36 -8.01 1.96
N ILE A 68 -0.89 -7.68 3.15
CA ILE A 68 -2.21 -8.14 3.60
C ILE A 68 -3.33 -7.69 2.65
N GLU A 69 -3.30 -6.44 2.18
CA GLU A 69 -4.30 -5.92 1.23
C GLU A 69 -4.24 -6.67 -0.12
N ASN A 70 -3.04 -6.98 -0.60
CA ASN A 70 -2.84 -7.78 -1.82
C ASN A 70 -3.31 -9.23 -1.66
N ILE A 71 -3.10 -9.85 -0.49
CA ILE A 71 -3.63 -11.19 -0.19
C ILE A 71 -5.16 -11.18 -0.18
N LYS A 72 -5.79 -10.20 0.49
CA LYS A 72 -7.25 -10.05 0.52
C LYS A 72 -7.84 -9.90 -0.88
N LYS A 73 -7.29 -9.01 -1.72
CA LYS A 73 -7.75 -8.83 -3.11
C LYS A 73 -7.64 -10.09 -3.96
N LYS A 74 -6.63 -10.94 -3.70
CA LYS A 74 -6.51 -12.24 -4.39
C LYS A 74 -7.61 -13.20 -3.92
N LEU A 75 -7.87 -13.30 -2.62
CA LEU A 75 -8.94 -14.13 -2.07
C LEU A 75 -10.32 -13.71 -2.59
N ASP A 76 -10.67 -12.42 -2.51
CA ASP A 76 -11.95 -11.88 -3.04
C ASP A 76 -12.17 -12.21 -4.53
N ASN A 77 -11.10 -12.30 -5.32
CA ASN A 77 -11.16 -12.68 -6.73
C ASN A 77 -11.26 -14.20 -6.92
N HIS A 78 -10.64 -15.00 -6.06
CA HIS A 78 -10.80 -16.45 -6.07
C HIS A 78 -12.22 -16.87 -5.69
N ASP A 79 -12.82 -16.23 -4.67
CA ASP A 79 -14.20 -16.52 -4.25
C ASP A 79 -15.20 -16.26 -5.38
N LYS A 80 -15.10 -15.11 -6.06
CA LYS A 80 -15.92 -14.80 -7.26
C LYS A 80 -15.73 -15.79 -8.41
N ASN A 81 -14.49 -16.24 -8.64
CA ASN A 81 -14.21 -17.25 -9.67
C ASN A 81 -14.82 -18.62 -9.30
N ILE A 82 -14.85 -18.96 -8.01
CA ILE A 82 -15.48 -20.18 -7.50
C ILE A 82 -17.01 -20.10 -7.63
N GLU A 83 -17.64 -18.98 -7.25
CA GLU A 83 -19.08 -18.74 -7.48
C GLU A 83 -19.44 -18.89 -8.96
N LEU A 84 -18.64 -18.30 -9.86
CA LEU A 84 -18.85 -18.41 -11.31
C LEU A 84 -18.71 -19.85 -11.83
N VAL A 85 -17.75 -20.62 -11.31
CA VAL A 85 -17.62 -22.06 -11.66
C VAL A 85 -18.85 -22.85 -11.20
N PHE A 86 -19.36 -22.60 -9.99
CA PHE A 86 -20.59 -23.26 -9.53
C PHE A 86 -21.81 -22.88 -10.38
N GLN A 87 -22.00 -21.61 -10.73
CA GLN A 87 -23.06 -21.17 -11.64
C GLN A 87 -23.02 -21.91 -12.99
N TYR A 88 -21.84 -22.11 -13.58
CA TYR A 88 -21.70 -22.88 -14.81
C TYR A 88 -21.95 -24.39 -14.63
N LEU A 89 -21.60 -24.97 -13.47
CA LEU A 89 -21.92 -26.37 -13.17
C LEU A 89 -23.43 -26.57 -13.04
N ASP A 90 -24.12 -25.64 -12.38
CA ASP A 90 -25.58 -25.67 -12.21
C ASP A 90 -26.29 -25.53 -13.57
N GLU A 91 -25.90 -24.57 -14.44
CA GLU A 91 -26.46 -24.44 -15.80
C GLU A 91 -26.28 -25.73 -16.64
N LEU A 92 -25.14 -26.40 -16.48
CA LEU A 92 -24.85 -27.67 -17.18
C LEU A 92 -25.66 -28.85 -16.62
N LEU A 93 -26.01 -28.85 -15.33
CA LEU A 93 -26.90 -29.82 -14.70
C LEU A 93 -28.35 -29.59 -15.13
N GLU A 94 -28.87 -28.36 -15.05
CA GLU A 94 -30.23 -28.02 -15.52
C GLU A 94 -30.45 -28.42 -16.98
N LYS A 95 -29.44 -28.19 -17.83
CA LYS A 95 -29.45 -28.54 -19.26
C LYS A 95 -29.41 -30.06 -19.53
N LYS A 96 -28.95 -30.87 -18.57
CA LYS A 96 -29.03 -32.34 -18.64
C LYS A 96 -30.40 -32.85 -18.19
N GLU A 97 -30.96 -32.28 -17.12
CA GLU A 97 -32.25 -32.71 -16.57
C GLU A 97 -33.43 -32.27 -17.45
N ASN A 98 -33.34 -31.08 -18.02
CA ASN A 98 -34.32 -30.52 -18.96
C ASN A 98 -33.70 -30.40 -20.37
N PRO A 99 -33.54 -31.52 -21.11
CA PRO A 99 -33.06 -31.46 -22.48
C PRO A 99 -34.01 -30.60 -23.31
N LYS A 100 -33.48 -29.53 -23.92
CA LYS A 100 -34.26 -28.64 -24.80
C LYS A 100 -34.97 -29.50 -25.87
N PRO A 101 -36.25 -29.22 -26.18
CA PRO A 101 -37.04 -30.03 -27.11
C PRO A 101 -36.28 -30.21 -28.42
N GLU A 102 -36.32 -31.43 -28.95
CA GLU A 102 -35.52 -31.83 -30.10
C GLU A 102 -35.64 -30.80 -31.22
N LYS A 103 -34.49 -30.27 -31.67
CA LYS A 103 -34.46 -29.32 -32.77
C LYS A 103 -35.14 -29.99 -33.97
N PRO A 104 -36.06 -29.30 -34.67
CA PRO A 104 -36.73 -29.88 -35.84
C PRO A 104 -35.67 -30.39 -36.82
N PRO A 105 -35.85 -31.59 -37.40
CA PRO A 105 -34.81 -32.25 -38.18
C PRO A 105 -34.35 -31.35 -39.32
N VAL A 106 -33.06 -31.02 -39.32
CA VAL A 106 -32.43 -30.15 -40.32
C VAL A 106 -32.24 -30.96 -41.59
N GLY A 107 -33.27 -30.96 -42.44
CA GLY A 107 -33.31 -31.73 -43.67
C GLY A 107 -34.45 -31.30 -44.58
N TYR A 108 -34.32 -31.56 -45.87
CA TYR A 108 -35.29 -31.15 -46.88
C TYR A 108 -36.53 -32.07 -46.84
N LYS A 109 -37.69 -31.53 -46.42
CA LYS A 109 -38.95 -32.30 -46.45
C LYS A 109 -39.45 -32.40 -47.89
N LEU A 110 -39.33 -33.59 -48.48
CA LEU A 110 -39.91 -33.90 -49.80
C LEU A 110 -41.44 -33.80 -49.73
N LYS A 111 -41.99 -32.76 -50.35
CA LYS A 111 -43.42 -32.46 -50.36
C LYS A 111 -44.17 -33.31 -51.40
N GLY A 112 -44.46 -34.57 -51.03
CA GLY A 112 -45.55 -35.41 -51.53
C GLY A 112 -45.52 -35.85 -53.00
N LYS A 113 -45.96 -37.09 -53.24
CA LYS A 113 -46.73 -37.49 -54.42
C LYS A 113 -47.89 -38.37 -53.98
N SER A 114 -48.97 -38.33 -54.76
CA SER A 114 -50.26 -38.99 -54.55
C SER A 114 -50.17 -40.50 -54.33
#